data_AF-A0A8X6IZD2-F1
#
_entry.id   AF-A0A8X6IZD2-F1
#
_cell.length_a   1.000
_cell.length_b   1.000
_cell.length_c   1.000
_cell.angle_alpha   90.00
_cell.angle_beta   90.00
_cell.angle_gamma   90.00
#
_symmetry.space_group_name_H-M   'P 1'
#
loop_
_entity.id
_entity.type
_entity.pdbx_description
1 polymer ?
#
loop_
_entity_poly.entity_id
_entity_poly.type
_entity_poly.pdbx_seq_one_letter_code
_entity_poly.pdbx_strand_id
1 'polypeptide(L)'
;AANINRKEARTIGISVDYRRKNKSVESLQQNVHRLKVYKSKLILFPRISSKNKKGEATAEEIKMATQLKGVILPIKHEVPLEETRKVTDEEKAFKAFKTVRKARVHARTWGIKQKKAKEEAESLEAAPKKAK
;
A
#
# COMPACT_ATOMS: atom_id res chain seq x y z
N ALA A 1 -2.41 10.89 -8.38
CA ALA A 1 -3.22 10.19 -7.37
C ALA A 1 -3.91 11.15 -6.37
N ALA A 2 -3.18 12.02 -5.67
CA ALA A 2 -3.79 13.03 -4.77
C ALA A 2 -4.04 14.41 -5.43
N ASN A 3 -3.72 14.57 -6.72
CA ASN A 3 -3.80 15.83 -7.48
C ASN A 3 -3.09 17.02 -6.81
N ILE A 4 -1.86 16.79 -6.34
CA ILE A 4 -0.98 17.81 -5.76
C ILE A 4 0.31 17.80 -6.59
N ASN A 5 0.72 18.95 -7.10
CA ASN A 5 1.97 19.06 -7.84
C ASN A 5 3.16 18.91 -6.88
N ARG A 6 4.23 18.23 -7.30
CA ARG A 6 5.43 18.00 -6.47
C ARG A 6 6.09 19.28 -5.96
N LYS A 7 6.05 20.36 -6.75
CA LYS A 7 6.64 21.65 -6.38
C LYS A 7 5.76 22.36 -5.35
N GLU A 8 4.44 22.33 -5.56
CA GLU A 8 3.44 22.89 -4.65
C GLU A 8 3.38 22.12 -3.32
N ALA A 9 3.56 20.80 -3.34
CA ALA A 9 3.61 19.98 -2.13
C ALA A 9 4.64 20.50 -1.12
N ARG A 10 5.84 20.88 -1.58
CA ARG A 10 6.90 21.43 -0.71
C ARG A 10 6.54 22.79 -0.13
N THR A 11 5.78 23.63 -0.84
CA THR A 11 5.37 24.95 -0.35
C THR A 11 4.28 24.87 0.71
N ILE A 12 3.44 23.83 0.66
CA ILE A 12 2.39 23.57 1.66
C ILE A 12 2.84 22.62 2.78
N GLY A 13 4.15 22.39 2.94
CA GLY A 13 4.69 21.62 4.06
C GLY A 13 4.60 20.09 3.93
N ILE A 14 4.41 19.55 2.72
CA ILE A 14 4.44 18.11 2.44
C ILE A 14 5.84 17.70 1.98
N SER A 15 6.47 16.78 2.70
CA SER A 15 7.75 16.18 2.32
C SER A 15 7.59 15.26 1.10
N VAL A 16 8.43 15.45 0.07
CA VAL A 16 8.40 14.67 -1.18
C VAL A 16 9.72 13.93 -1.37
N ASP A 17 9.66 12.60 -1.52
CA ASP A 17 10.79 11.76 -1.89
C ASP A 17 10.53 11.07 -3.24
N TYR A 18 11.39 11.36 -4.22
CA TYR A 18 11.30 10.83 -5.59
C TYR A 18 11.82 9.41 -5.75
N ARG A 19 12.65 8.94 -4.81
CA ARG A 19 13.26 7.62 -4.88
C ARG A 19 12.28 6.52 -4.46
N ARG A 20 11.27 6.87 -3.67
CA ARG A 20 10.28 5.94 -3.16
C ARG A 20 9.34 5.46 -4.27
N LYS A 21 9.21 4.14 -4.43
CA LYS A 21 8.26 3.48 -5.33
C LYS A 21 7.27 2.64 -4.51
N ASN A 22 6.00 2.66 -4.89
CA ASN A 22 4.98 1.81 -4.26
C ASN A 22 4.92 0.46 -4.98
N LYS A 23 4.93 -0.63 -4.21
CA LYS A 23 4.75 -2.00 -4.72
C LYS A 23 3.31 -2.51 -4.52
N SER A 24 2.61 -2.00 -3.51
CA SER A 24 1.23 -2.39 -3.20
C SER A 24 0.25 -1.25 -3.46
N VAL A 25 -0.96 -1.60 -3.90
CA VAL A 25 -2.06 -0.65 -4.14
C VAL A 25 -2.65 -0.14 -2.83
N GLU A 26 -2.75 -1.00 -1.82
CA GLU A 26 -3.26 -0.66 -0.49
C GLU A 26 -2.51 0.52 0.14
N SER A 27 -1.16 0.44 0.14
CA SER A 27 -0.31 1.51 0.67
C SER A 27 -0.43 2.80 -0.12
N LEU A 28 -0.62 2.72 -1.44
CA LEU A 28 -0.86 3.88 -2.29
C LEU A 28 -2.18 4.55 -1.93
N GLN A 29 -3.26 3.78 -1.80
CA GLN A 29 -4.59 4.30 -1.47
C GLN A 29 -4.63 4.96 -0.09
N GLN A 30 -4.05 4.32 0.93
CA GLN A 30 -3.94 4.89 2.28
C GLN A 30 -3.20 6.24 2.28
N ASN A 31 -2.07 6.32 1.56
CA ASN A 31 -1.31 7.56 1.45
C ASN A 31 -2.07 8.66 0.69
N VAL A 32 -2.79 8.30 -0.38
CA VAL A 32 -3.64 9.25 -1.13
C VAL A 32 -4.75 9.79 -0.23
N HIS A 33 -5.40 8.93 0.55
CA HIS A 33 -6.41 9.32 1.51
C HIS A 33 -5.82 10.28 2.56
N ARG A 34 -4.67 9.94 3.15
CA ARG A 34 -3.96 10.81 4.10
C ARG A 34 -3.66 12.20 3.53
N LEU A 35 -3.19 12.28 2.29
CA LEU A 35 -2.91 13.56 1.63
C LEU A 35 -4.17 14.39 1.38
N LYS A 36 -5.30 13.74 1.04
CA LYS A 36 -6.60 14.42 0.91
C LYS A 36 -7.08 14.98 2.25
N VAL A 37 -6.98 14.20 3.33
CA VAL A 37 -7.31 14.63 4.70
C VAL A 37 -6.40 15.75 5.18
N TYR A 38 -5.12 15.71 4.84
CA TYR A 38 -4.20 16.81 5.14
C TYR A 38 -4.64 18.09 4.41
N LYS A 39 -4.92 18.00 3.11
CA LYS A 39 -5.36 19.14 2.30
C LYS A 39 -6.67 19.76 2.78
N SER A 40 -7.62 18.94 3.25
CA SER A 40 -8.89 19.45 3.80
C SER A 40 -8.75 20.15 5.16
N LYS A 41 -7.69 19.85 5.91
CA LYS A 41 -7.40 20.47 7.22
C LYS A 41 -6.38 21.61 7.14
N LEU A 42 -5.74 21.79 5.99
CA LEU A 42 -4.75 22.82 5.76
C LEU A 42 -5.45 24.18 5.60
N ILE A 43 -5.14 25.13 6.48
CA ILE A 43 -5.55 26.53 6.34
C ILE A 43 -4.39 27.28 5.66
N LEU A 44 -4.54 27.64 4.38
CA LEU A 44 -3.49 28.32 3.62
C LEU A 44 -3.71 29.83 3.65
N PHE A 45 -2.83 30.58 4.30
CA PHE A 45 -2.99 32.03 4.40
C PHE A 45 -2.71 32.71 3.06
N PRO A 46 -3.47 33.76 2.71
CA PRO A 46 -3.19 34.54 1.53
C PRO A 46 -1.85 35.27 1.66
N ARG A 47 -1.07 35.30 0.59
CA ARG A 47 0.21 36.02 0.58
C ARG A 47 0.01 37.54 0.75
N ILE A 48 -1.12 38.05 0.28
CA ILE A 48 -1.55 39.44 0.42
C ILE A 48 -2.97 39.41 0.97
N SER A 49 -3.19 39.98 2.15
CA SER A 49 -4.47 39.91 2.88
C SER A 49 -5.67 40.49 2.14
N SER A 50 -5.44 41.39 1.17
CA SER A 50 -6.48 42.01 0.35
C SER A 50 -6.82 41.26 -0.93
N LYS A 51 -6.02 40.24 -1.32
CA LYS A 51 -6.20 39.50 -2.57
C LYS A 51 -6.09 38.00 -2.33
N ASN A 52 -7.22 37.39 -2.02
CA ASN A 52 -7.30 35.95 -1.81
C ASN A 52 -7.37 35.21 -3.16
N LYS A 53 -6.54 34.19 -3.32
CA LYS A 53 -6.57 33.26 -4.46
C LYS A 53 -7.42 32.03 -4.13
N LYS A 54 -7.73 31.24 -5.17
CA LYS A 54 -8.48 29.98 -5.01
C LYS A 54 -7.72 29.03 -4.07
N GLY A 55 -8.38 28.60 -3.01
CA GLY A 55 -7.82 27.67 -2.02
C GLY A 55 -7.05 28.34 -0.88
N GLU A 56 -7.02 29.67 -0.82
CA GLU A 56 -6.54 30.42 0.35
C GLU A 56 -7.70 30.66 1.32
N ALA A 57 -7.36 30.79 2.60
CA ALA A 57 -8.29 30.85 3.72
C ALA A 57 -9.06 32.18 3.76
N THR A 58 -10.29 32.12 4.27
CA THR A 58 -11.08 33.33 4.53
C THR A 58 -10.62 34.03 5.82
N ALA A 59 -11.01 35.30 6.01
CA ALA A 59 -10.65 36.05 7.21
C ALA A 59 -11.15 35.37 8.52
N GLU A 60 -12.24 34.61 8.45
CA GLU A 60 -12.79 33.85 9.58
C GLU A 60 -11.92 32.63 9.92
N GLU A 61 -11.53 31.86 8.91
CA GLU A 61 -10.64 30.70 9.07
C GLU A 61 -9.26 31.11 9.59
N ILE A 62 -8.75 32.26 9.13
CA ILE A 62 -7.48 32.82 9.60
C ILE A 62 -7.55 33.17 11.09
N LYS A 63 -8.67 33.72 11.57
CA LYS A 63 -8.86 34.03 13.00
C LYS A 63 -8.98 32.78 13.87
N MET A 64 -9.59 31.72 13.34
CA MET A 64 -9.70 30.43 14.04
C MET A 64 -8.40 29.62 14.00
N ALA A 65 -7.45 29.96 13.13
CA ALA A 65 -6.23 29.21 12.96
C ALA A 65 -5.36 29.26 14.22
N THR A 66 -5.15 28.10 14.83
CA THR A 66 -4.24 27.90 15.97
C THR A 66 -3.10 26.98 15.60
N GLN A 67 -1.92 27.18 16.20
CA GLN A 67 -0.80 26.27 15.99
C GLN A 67 -1.07 24.91 16.66
N LEU A 68 -1.06 23.84 15.87
CA LEU A 68 -1.10 22.48 16.39
C LEU A 68 0.26 22.13 16.99
N LYS A 69 0.29 21.80 18.29
CA LYS A 69 1.47 21.28 18.98
C LYS A 69 1.47 19.76 18.90
N GLY A 70 2.56 19.17 18.41
CA GLY A 70 2.74 17.72 18.29
C GLY A 70 2.80 17.23 16.84
N VAL A 71 2.57 15.92 16.65
CA VAL A 71 2.70 15.26 15.34
C VAL A 71 1.46 15.50 14.49
N ILE A 72 1.65 16.04 13.28
CA ILE A 72 0.58 16.29 12.33
C ILE A 72 0.03 14.95 11.81
N LEU A 73 -1.27 14.72 12.02
CA LEU A 73 -1.98 13.49 11.65
C LEU A 73 -1.21 12.23 12.13
N PRO A 74 -1.24 11.89 13.43
CA PRO A 74 -0.53 10.72 13.94
C PRO A 74 -0.91 9.45 13.18
N ILE A 75 0.08 8.62 12.84
CA ILE A 75 -0.16 7.32 12.20
C ILE A 75 -0.65 6.38 13.30
N LYS A 76 -1.88 5.89 13.15
CA LYS A 76 -2.45 4.89 14.05
C LYS A 76 -2.45 3.54 13.36
N HIS A 77 -2.05 2.52 14.09
CA HIS A 77 -2.19 1.13 13.66
C HIS A 77 -3.52 0.63 14.21
N GLU A 78 -4.56 0.74 13.40
CA GLU A 78 -5.87 0.18 13.72
C GLU A 78 -5.83 -1.31 13.38
N VAL A 79 -5.96 -2.14 14.42
CA VAL A 79 -6.14 -3.58 14.26
C VAL A 79 -7.65 -3.82 14.30
N PRO A 80 -8.27 -4.30 13.22
CA PRO A 80 -9.68 -4.66 13.28
C PRO A 80 -9.86 -5.78 14.30
N LEU A 81 -10.73 -5.58 15.28
CA LEU A 81 -11.12 -6.66 16.19
C LEU A 81 -12.06 -7.59 15.44
N GLU A 82 -11.67 -8.85 15.34
CA GLU A 82 -12.53 -9.92 14.85
C GLU A 82 -13.42 -10.41 16.00
N GLU A 83 -14.72 -10.58 15.72
CA GLU A 83 -15.65 -11.18 16.67
C GLU A 83 -15.43 -12.69 16.80
N THR A 84 -15.79 -13.23 17.97
CA THR A 84 -15.70 -14.68 18.20
C THR A 84 -16.71 -15.39 17.32
N ARG A 85 -16.20 -16.15 16.35
CA ARG A 85 -17.00 -16.93 15.41
C ARG A 85 -16.81 -18.43 15.67
N LYS A 86 -17.85 -19.20 15.36
CA LYS A 86 -17.79 -20.67 15.46
C LYS A 86 -16.77 -21.20 14.46
N VAL A 87 -15.93 -22.13 14.91
CA VAL A 87 -14.93 -22.79 14.05
C VAL A 87 -15.66 -23.68 13.04
N THR A 88 -15.36 -23.48 11.76
CA THR A 88 -15.93 -24.27 10.66
C THR A 88 -15.29 -25.66 10.62
N ASP A 89 -15.98 -26.65 10.03
CA ASP A 89 -15.44 -28.00 9.95
C ASP A 89 -14.22 -28.11 9.03
N GLU A 90 -14.12 -27.22 8.02
CA GLU A 90 -12.94 -27.09 7.17
C GLU A 90 -11.70 -26.64 7.96
N GLU A 91 -11.85 -25.65 8.85
CA GLU A 91 -10.78 -25.17 9.72
C GLU A 91 -10.31 -26.24 10.71
N LYS A 92 -11.24 -27.08 11.22
CA LYS A 92 -10.88 -28.22 12.07
C LYS A 92 -10.12 -29.31 11.31
N ALA A 93 -10.52 -29.57 10.06
CA ALA A 93 -9.85 -30.56 9.22
C ALA A 93 -8.46 -30.07 8.73
N PHE A 94 -8.21 -28.75 8.75
CA PHE A 94 -6.97 -28.17 8.27
C PHE A 94 -5.76 -28.52 9.15
N LYS A 95 -4.81 -29.27 8.58
CA LYS A 95 -3.58 -29.71 9.26
C LYS A 95 -2.47 -28.64 9.18
N ALA A 96 -2.60 -27.55 9.93
CA ALA A 96 -1.69 -26.39 9.90
C ALA A 96 -0.19 -26.75 10.00
N PHE A 97 0.19 -27.65 10.89
CA PHE A 97 1.60 -28.06 11.02
C PHE A 97 2.14 -28.71 9.73
N LYS A 98 1.34 -29.59 9.12
CA LYS A 98 1.74 -30.28 7.88
C LYS A 98 1.77 -29.32 6.69
N THR A 99 0.85 -28.37 6.60
CA THR A 99 0.81 -27.40 5.49
C THR A 99 2.02 -26.47 5.51
N VAL A 100 2.40 -25.93 6.66
CA VAL A 100 3.60 -25.10 6.80
C VAL A 100 4.86 -25.88 6.42
N ARG A 101 4.99 -27.14 6.87
CA ARG A 101 6.15 -27.98 6.52
C ARG A 101 6.22 -28.30 5.02
N LYS A 102 5.07 -28.61 4.40
CA LYS A 102 4.98 -28.80 2.93
C LYS A 102 5.36 -27.53 2.17
N ALA A 103 4.88 -26.36 2.59
CA ALA A 103 5.22 -25.08 1.95
C ALA A 103 6.74 -24.80 2.01
N ARG A 104 7.38 -25.06 3.15
CA ARG A 104 8.85 -24.94 3.29
C ARG A 104 9.59 -25.89 2.34
N VAL A 105 9.19 -27.16 2.28
CA VAL A 105 9.80 -28.14 1.38
C VAL A 105 9.57 -27.76 -0.09
N HIS A 106 8.38 -27.28 -0.44
CA HIS A 106 8.06 -26.81 -1.78
C HIS A 106 8.97 -25.65 -2.19
N ALA A 107 9.07 -24.61 -1.36
CA ALA A 107 9.97 -23.47 -1.61
C ALA A 107 11.43 -23.92 -1.76
N ARG A 108 11.91 -24.82 -0.90
CA ARG A 108 13.28 -25.35 -0.96
C ARG A 108 13.56 -26.18 -2.22
N THR A 109 12.60 -26.99 -2.66
CA THR A 109 12.78 -27.94 -3.78
C THR A 109 12.29 -27.43 -5.12
N TRP A 110 11.76 -26.20 -5.18
CA TRP A 110 11.16 -25.62 -6.39
C TRP A 110 12.12 -25.62 -7.58
N GLY A 111 13.36 -25.18 -7.40
CA GLY A 111 14.35 -25.14 -8.47
C GLY A 111 14.70 -26.53 -9.03
N ILE A 112 14.86 -27.53 -8.15
CA ILE A 112 15.16 -28.91 -8.56
C ILE A 112 13.98 -29.50 -9.34
N LYS A 113 12.75 -29.25 -8.88
CA LYS A 113 11.54 -29.71 -9.57
C LYS A 113 11.36 -29.05 -10.93
N GLN A 114 11.65 -27.76 -11.04
CA GLN A 114 11.64 -27.03 -12.32
C GLN A 114 12.67 -27.59 -13.30
N LYS A 115 13.89 -27.88 -12.84
CA LYS A 115 14.92 -28.51 -13.67
C LYS A 115 14.49 -29.89 -14.17
N LYS A 116 14.02 -30.76 -13.28
CA LYS A 116 13.53 -32.10 -13.66
C LYS A 116 12.36 -32.04 -14.62
N ALA A 117 11.39 -31.15 -14.40
CA ALA A 117 10.25 -30.99 -15.29
C ALA A 117 10.67 -30.52 -16.70
N LYS A 118 11.71 -29.69 -16.81
CA LYS A 118 12.29 -29.28 -18.10
C LYS A 118 13.01 -30.42 -18.80
N GLU A 119 13.86 -31.17 -18.08
CA GLU A 119 14.56 -32.33 -18.62
C GLU A 119 13.60 -33.45 -19.08
N GLU A 120 12.53 -33.69 -18.31
CA GLU A 120 11.45 -34.61 -18.70
C GLU A 120 10.70 -34.11 -19.95
N ALA A 121 10.38 -32.82 -20.05
CA ALA A 121 9.75 -32.25 -21.24
C ALA A 121 10.66 -32.32 -22.48
N GLU A 122 11.95 -32.00 -22.34
CA GLU A 122 12.94 -32.07 -23.42
C GLU A 122 13.17 -33.51 -23.89
N SER A 123 13.22 -34.49 -22.96
CA SER A 123 13.31 -35.91 -23.32
C SER A 123 12.05 -36.45 -24.01
N LEU A 124 10.87 -35.96 -23.66
CA LEU A 124 9.60 -36.29 -24.34
C LEU A 124 9.50 -35.66 -25.74
N GLU A 125 10.03 -34.45 -25.93
CA GLU A 125 10.15 -33.78 -27.24
C GLU A 125 11.20 -34.45 -28.15
N ALA A 126 12.28 -34.99 -27.56
CA ALA A 126 13.34 -35.69 -28.28
C ALA A 126 12.99 -37.15 -28.67
N ALA A 127 11.94 -37.73 -28.09
CA ALA A 127 11.42 -39.02 -28.53
C ALA A 127 10.80 -38.86 -29.94
N PRO A 128 11.15 -39.72 -30.94
CA PRO A 128 10.77 -39.49 -32.32
C PRO A 128 9.25 -39.46 -32.45
N LYS A 129 8.70 -38.35 -32.99
CA LYS A 129 7.31 -38.29 -33.47
C LYS A 129 7.13 -39.45 -34.43
N LYS A 130 6.38 -40.49 -34.02
CA LYS A 130 6.05 -41.62 -34.89
C LYS A 130 5.39 -41.05 -36.16
N ALA A 131 6.15 -41.04 -37.25
CA ALA A 131 5.64 -40.71 -38.56
C ALA A 131 4.54 -41.73 -38.89
N LYS A 132 3.37 -41.21 -39.28
CA LYS A 132 2.31 -42.00 -39.92
C LYS A 132 2.74 -42.38 -41.32
#